data_AF-A0AAV5EA96-F1
#
_entry.id   AF-A0AAV5EA96-F1
#
_cell.length_a   1.000
_cell.length_b   1.000
_cell.length_c   1.000
_cell.angle_alpha   90.00
_cell.angle_beta   90.00
_cell.angle_gamma   90.00
#
_symmetry.space_group_name_H-M   'P 1'
#
loop_
_entity.id
_entity.type
_entity.pdbx_description
1 polymer ?
#
loop_
_entity_poly.entity_id
_entity_poly.type
_entity_poly.pdbx_seq_one_letter_code
_entity_poly.pdbx_strand_id
1 'polypeptide(L)'
;MTPSTSHRSSQPATPLENDDLLLNILLGLPPTPSSLHEVSLVCRRWNRLVSDPGFRRRFHARHCHNPPLLGFLKPSLGEISFTSILDPPDCVRRGRFWLSLDGRSHIISCRHGLVLIHDQSRLQLLV
;
A
#
# COMPACT_ATOMS: atom_id res chain seq x y z
N MET A 1 51.66 -32.60 14.26
CA MET A 1 50.88 -31.35 14.18
C MET A 1 49.62 -31.64 13.36
N THR A 2 48.50 -31.87 14.01
CA THR A 2 47.18 -32.05 13.39
C THR A 2 46.41 -30.74 13.51
N PRO A 3 45.72 -30.25 12.47
CA PRO A 3 44.89 -29.07 12.60
C PRO A 3 43.57 -29.46 13.27
N SER A 4 43.29 -28.83 14.42
CA SER A 4 41.99 -28.90 15.08
C SER A 4 40.97 -28.15 14.22
N THR A 5 40.10 -28.90 13.55
CA THR A 5 38.91 -28.36 12.90
C THR A 5 37.97 -27.87 14.00
N SER A 6 37.97 -26.55 14.25
CA SER A 6 36.94 -25.89 15.04
C SER A 6 35.59 -26.10 14.37
N HIS A 7 34.85 -27.10 14.84
CA HIS A 7 33.42 -27.21 14.62
C HIS A 7 32.77 -26.00 15.30
N ARG A 8 32.63 -24.91 14.52
CA ARG A 8 31.75 -23.80 14.87
C ARG A 8 30.35 -24.39 14.96
N SER A 9 29.89 -24.61 16.19
CA SER A 9 28.53 -25.02 16.50
C SER A 9 27.56 -24.04 15.83
N SER A 10 26.95 -24.47 14.72
CA SER A 10 25.87 -23.76 14.06
C SER A 10 24.67 -23.79 15.00
N GLN A 11 24.45 -22.71 15.73
CA GLN A 11 23.18 -22.51 16.43
C GLN A 11 22.06 -22.53 15.38
N PRO A 12 20.92 -23.18 15.64
CA PRO A 12 19.78 -23.11 14.74
C PRO A 12 19.34 -21.66 14.65
N ALA A 13 19.53 -21.06 13.48
CA ALA A 13 19.10 -19.70 13.20
C ALA A 13 17.61 -19.60 13.50
N THR A 14 17.22 -18.60 14.31
CA THR A 14 15.80 -18.37 14.58
C THR A 14 15.08 -18.10 13.24
N PRO A 15 13.78 -18.39 13.08
CA PRO A 15 13.07 -18.12 11.82
C PRO A 15 13.18 -16.65 11.38
N LEU A 16 13.39 -15.74 12.34
CA LEU A 16 13.65 -14.31 12.16
C LEU A 16 15.06 -14.00 11.64
N GLU A 17 16.00 -14.94 11.66
CA GLU A 17 17.35 -14.86 11.10
C GLU A 17 17.42 -15.29 9.64
N ASN A 18 16.39 -15.95 9.10
CA ASN A 18 16.30 -16.29 7.69
C ASN A 18 15.45 -15.28 6.91
N ASP A 19 16.07 -14.59 5.94
CA ASP A 19 15.38 -13.59 5.11
C ASP A 19 14.26 -14.20 4.25
N ASP A 20 14.40 -15.42 3.75
CA ASP A 20 13.38 -16.08 2.92
C ASP A 20 12.12 -16.42 3.73
N LEU A 21 12.32 -16.92 4.96
CA LEU A 21 11.22 -17.17 5.89
C LEU A 21 10.55 -15.86 6.31
N LEU A 22 11.34 -14.85 6.62
CA LEU A 22 10.82 -13.53 6.96
C LEU A 22 10.02 -12.92 5.81
N LEU A 23 10.52 -12.99 4.57
CA LEU A 23 9.79 -12.54 3.38
C LEU A 23 8.44 -13.27 3.24
N ASN A 24 8.38 -14.58 3.48
CA ASN A 24 7.13 -15.34 3.43
C ASN A 24 6.12 -14.87 4.49
N ILE A 25 6.57 -14.58 5.71
CA ILE A 25 5.72 -14.02 6.78
C ILE A 25 5.21 -12.63 6.36
N LEU A 26 6.09 -11.76 5.88
CA LEU A 26 5.74 -10.40 5.45
C LEU A 26 4.79 -10.38 4.25
N LEU A 27 4.88 -11.37 3.34
CA LEU A 27 3.93 -11.54 2.23
C LEU A 27 2.53 -11.91 2.70
N GLY A 28 2.41 -12.52 3.88
CA GLY A 28 1.12 -12.88 4.48
C GLY A 28 0.40 -11.71 5.15
N LEU A 29 1.06 -10.56 5.29
CA LEU A 29 0.45 -9.39 5.95
C LEU A 29 -0.74 -8.84 5.15
N PRO A 30 -1.74 -8.25 5.83
CA PRO A 30 -2.82 -7.56 5.16
C PRO A 30 -2.29 -6.42 4.27
N PRO A 31 -2.88 -6.19 3.08
CA PRO A 31 -2.49 -5.10 2.19
C PRO A 31 -3.03 -3.74 2.64
N THR A 32 -2.97 -3.43 3.93
CA THR A 32 -3.36 -2.11 4.43
C THR A 32 -2.28 -1.05 4.14
N PRO A 33 -2.66 0.23 4.01
CA PRO A 33 -1.70 1.32 3.78
C PRO A 33 -0.54 1.38 4.80
N SER A 34 -0.80 1.05 6.07
CA SER A 34 0.19 1.12 7.15
C SER A 34 1.03 -0.14 7.28
N SER A 35 0.59 -1.31 6.81
CA SER A 35 1.25 -2.58 7.16
C SER A 35 2.73 -2.63 6.78
N LEU A 36 3.06 -2.29 5.52
CA LEU A 36 4.45 -2.25 5.07
C LEU A 36 5.23 -1.11 5.73
N HIS A 37 4.57 0.00 6.06
CA HIS A 37 5.20 1.11 6.76
C HIS A 37 5.58 0.70 8.18
N GLU A 38 4.67 0.08 8.94
CA GLU A 38 4.89 -0.42 10.29
C GLU A 38 6.02 -1.46 10.31
N VAL A 39 6.03 -2.40 9.36
CA VAL A 39 7.12 -3.37 9.18
C VAL A 39 8.45 -2.69 8.92
N SER A 40 8.47 -1.62 8.10
CA SER A 40 9.70 -0.87 7.82
C SER A 40 10.29 -0.18 9.05
N LEU A 41 9.46 0.13 10.05
CA LEU A 41 9.86 0.78 11.29
C LEU A 41 10.44 -0.19 12.33
N VAL A 42 10.20 -1.50 12.20
CA VAL A 42 10.68 -2.51 13.17
C VAL A 42 12.19 -2.50 13.29
N CYS A 43 12.89 -2.65 12.16
CA CYS A 43 14.34 -2.50 12.10
C CYS A 43 14.84 -2.28 10.68
N ARG A 44 16.12 -1.88 10.54
CA ARG A 44 16.76 -1.65 9.22
C ARG A 44 16.68 -2.87 8.30
N ARG A 45 16.73 -4.08 8.85
CA ARG A 45 16.64 -5.32 8.07
C ARG A 45 15.25 -5.49 7.46
N TRP A 46 14.20 -5.32 8.26
CA TRP A 46 12.81 -5.40 7.79
C TRP A 46 12.53 -4.32 6.74
N ASN A 47 13.01 -3.09 6.97
CA ASN A 47 12.93 -2.01 5.99
C ASN A 47 13.54 -2.39 4.62
N ARG A 48 14.73 -3.00 4.61
CA ARG A 48 15.38 -3.45 3.37
C ARG A 48 14.52 -4.47 2.61
N LEU A 49 13.93 -5.42 3.34
CA LEU A 49 13.09 -6.47 2.74
C LEU A 49 11.80 -5.90 2.14
N VAL A 50 11.11 -4.99 2.83
CA VAL A 50 9.87 -4.40 2.28
C VAL A 50 10.10 -3.36 1.20
N SER A 51 11.27 -2.71 1.21
CA SER A 51 11.66 -1.76 0.18
C SER A 51 12.11 -2.45 -1.12
N ASP A 52 12.42 -3.75 -1.07
CA ASP A 52 12.85 -4.53 -2.23
C ASP A 52 11.77 -4.53 -3.34
N PRO A 53 12.11 -4.14 -4.58
CA PRO A 53 11.16 -4.16 -5.69
C PRO A 53 10.61 -5.55 -6.00
N GLY A 54 11.38 -6.62 -5.75
CA GLY A 54 10.93 -8.00 -5.90
C GLY A 54 9.84 -8.36 -4.87
N PHE A 55 10.07 -8.04 -3.60
CA PHE A 55 9.07 -8.20 -2.55
C PHE A 55 7.79 -7.43 -2.86
N ARG A 56 7.88 -6.14 -3.20
CA ARG A 56 6.70 -5.30 -3.52
C ARG A 56 5.88 -5.86 -4.68
N ARG A 57 6.54 -6.39 -5.72
CA ARG A 57 5.87 -7.06 -6.84
C ARG A 57 5.13 -8.31 -6.39
N ARG A 58 5.76 -9.17 -5.58
CA ARG A 58 5.14 -10.38 -5.04
C ARG A 58 3.98 -10.06 -4.09
N PHE A 59 4.15 -9.05 -3.24
CA PHE A 59 3.11 -8.58 -2.32
C PHE A 59 1.89 -8.07 -3.10
N HIS A 60 2.12 -7.20 -4.09
CA HIS A 60 1.05 -6.71 -4.96
C HIS A 60 0.38 -7.85 -5.74
N ALA A 61 1.14 -8.77 -6.34
CA ALA A 61 0.58 -9.89 -7.09
C ALA A 61 -0.29 -10.82 -6.23
N ARG A 62 0.04 -10.98 -4.93
CA ARG A 62 -0.77 -11.77 -3.99
C ARG A 62 -2.07 -11.07 -3.61
N HIS A 63 -2.05 -9.73 -3.51
CA HIS A 63 -3.16 -8.95 -2.96
C HIS A 63 -3.97 -8.16 -4.02
N CYS A 64 -3.56 -8.16 -5.28
CA CYS A 64 -4.18 -7.36 -6.35
C CYS A 64 -5.62 -7.75 -6.67
N HIS A 65 -6.04 -8.98 -6.34
CA HIS A 65 -7.39 -9.47 -6.62
C HIS A 65 -8.44 -8.88 -5.68
N ASN A 66 -8.04 -8.36 -4.52
CA ASN A 66 -8.95 -7.75 -3.56
C ASN A 66 -8.32 -6.51 -2.93
N PRO A 67 -8.12 -5.43 -3.71
CA PRO A 67 -7.55 -4.20 -3.18
C PRO A 67 -8.50 -3.65 -2.11
N PRO A 68 -7.98 -3.15 -0.97
CA PRO A 68 -8.84 -2.60 0.06
C PRO A 68 -9.59 -1.38 -0.48
N LEU A 69 -10.90 -1.34 -0.23
CA LEU A 69 -11.69 -0.15 -0.51
C LEU A 69 -11.27 0.95 0.47
N LEU A 70 -10.63 2.01 -0.05
CA LEU A 70 -10.11 3.09 0.80
C LEU A 70 -11.20 4.06 1.26
N GLY A 71 -12.29 4.15 0.49
CA GLY A 71 -13.37 5.10 0.70
C GLY A 71 -14.20 5.37 -0.54
N PHE A 72 -15.05 6.39 -0.44
CA PHE A 72 -15.96 6.81 -1.50
C PHE A 72 -15.78 8.30 -1.81
N LEU A 73 -15.96 8.66 -3.08
CA LEU A 73 -16.09 10.05 -3.50
C LEU A 73 -17.55 10.47 -3.44
N LYS A 74 -17.82 11.56 -2.75
CA LYS A 74 -19.15 12.15 -2.60
C LYS A 74 -19.18 13.50 -3.32
N PRO A 75 -19.95 13.64 -4.41
CA PRO A 75 -20.23 14.94 -5.00
C PRO A 75 -21.16 15.75 -4.07
N SER A 76 -20.86 17.03 -3.98
CA SER A 76 -21.56 18.09 -3.25
C SER A 76 -21.63 19.32 -4.16
N LEU A 77 -22.49 20.29 -3.84
CA LEU A 77 -22.65 21.52 -4.63
C LEU A 77 -21.29 22.20 -4.92
N GLY A 78 -20.76 22.02 -6.13
CA GLY A 78 -19.47 22.59 -6.57
C GLY A 78 -18.20 21.86 -6.12
N GLU A 79 -18.31 20.69 -5.47
CA GLU A 79 -17.16 20.00 -4.87
C GLU A 79 -17.30 18.48 -4.94
N ILE A 80 -16.18 17.77 -5.16
CA ILE A 80 -16.06 16.35 -4.82
C ILE A 80 -15.18 16.20 -3.58
N SER A 81 -15.72 15.54 -2.55
CA SER A 81 -14.99 15.20 -1.33
C SER A 81 -14.79 13.70 -1.18
N PHE A 82 -13.62 13.27 -0.69
CA PHE A 82 -13.36 11.87 -0.35
C PHE A 82 -13.71 11.56 1.10
N THR A 83 -14.46 10.48 1.32
CA THR A 83 -14.79 9.93 2.63
C THR A 83 -14.11 8.56 2.77
N SER A 84 -13.13 8.47 3.66
CA SER A 84 -12.47 7.20 3.96
C SER A 84 -13.39 6.28 4.77
N ILE A 85 -13.32 4.97 4.50
CA ILE A 85 -14.01 3.93 5.29
C ILE A 85 -13.06 3.17 6.23
N LEU A 86 -11.77 3.53 6.21
CA LEU A 86 -10.76 2.89 7.03
C LEU A 86 -10.63 3.64 8.35
N ASP A 87 -10.35 2.90 9.42
CA ASP A 87 -10.03 3.47 10.72
C ASP A 87 -8.58 3.99 10.75
N PRO A 88 -8.26 4.96 11.63
CA PRO A 88 -6.87 5.34 11.88
C PRO A 88 -6.03 4.11 12.29
N PRO A 89 -4.76 3.99 11.85
CA PRO A 89 -3.95 4.97 11.12
C PRO A 89 -4.15 4.97 9.60
N ASP A 90 -4.86 3.96 9.07
CA ASP A 90 -5.05 3.74 7.62
C ASP A 90 -6.06 4.70 6.98
N CYS A 91 -6.81 5.44 7.80
CA CYS A 91 -7.74 6.45 7.33
C CYS A 91 -7.06 7.47 6.40
N VAL A 92 -7.62 7.63 5.20
CA VAL A 92 -7.20 8.72 4.32
C VAL A 92 -7.85 10.00 4.85
N ARG A 93 -7.03 10.92 5.37
CA ARG A 93 -7.50 12.20 5.91
C ARG A 93 -8.41 12.93 4.92
N ARG A 94 -9.57 13.36 5.43
CA ARG A 94 -10.51 14.24 4.75
C ARG A 94 -9.77 15.50 4.26
N GLY A 95 -9.90 15.82 2.98
CA GLY A 95 -9.21 16.97 2.37
C GLY A 95 -7.92 16.65 1.59
N ARG A 96 -7.38 15.41 1.65
CA ARG A 96 -6.28 15.02 0.73
C ARG A 96 -6.75 14.82 -0.70
N PHE A 97 -8.04 14.53 -0.88
CA PHE A 97 -8.69 14.41 -2.17
C PHE A 97 -9.90 15.35 -2.15
N TRP A 98 -9.63 16.62 -2.42
CA TRP A 98 -10.63 17.64 -2.66
C TRP A 98 -10.45 18.15 -4.09
N LEU A 99 -11.51 18.11 -4.89
CA LEU A 99 -11.52 18.75 -6.20
C LEU A 99 -12.68 19.75 -6.21
N SER A 100 -12.37 21.03 -6.40
CA SER A 100 -13.37 22.04 -6.73
C SER A 100 -13.75 21.83 -8.19
N LEU A 101 -15.01 21.51 -8.42
CA LEU A 101 -15.56 21.35 -9.76
C LEU A 101 -16.40 22.58 -10.04
N ASP A 102 -16.23 23.19 -11.21
CA ASP A 102 -17.28 24.06 -11.72
C ASP A 102 -18.58 23.24 -11.80
N GLY A 103 -19.74 23.86 -11.59
CA GLY A 103 -21.05 23.19 -11.52
C GLY A 103 -21.46 22.43 -12.81
N ARG A 104 -20.57 22.38 -13.79
CA ARG A 104 -20.68 21.72 -15.11
C ARG A 104 -19.77 20.50 -15.26
N SER A 105 -19.09 20.08 -14.19
CA SER A 105 -18.23 18.90 -14.19
C SER A 105 -18.92 17.70 -13.55
N HIS A 106 -18.82 16.53 -14.19
CA HIS A 106 -19.50 15.32 -13.76
C HIS A 106 -18.55 14.12 -13.70
N ILE A 107 -18.71 13.26 -12.69
CA ILE A 107 -17.99 11.98 -12.61
C ILE A 107 -18.62 11.01 -13.61
N ILE A 108 -17.82 10.49 -14.53
CA ILE A 108 -18.26 9.49 -15.51
C ILE A 108 -18.07 8.07 -14.96
N SER A 109 -16.92 7.79 -14.32
CA SER A 109 -16.58 6.43 -13.90
C SER A 109 -15.48 6.43 -12.85
N CYS A 110 -15.53 5.46 -11.94
CA CYS A 110 -14.49 5.18 -10.95
C CYS A 110 -14.02 3.74 -11.14
N ARG A 111 -12.76 3.53 -11.51
CA ARG A 111 -12.21 2.19 -11.79
C ARG A 111 -10.74 2.11 -11.44
N HIS A 112 -10.33 1.04 -10.75
CA HIS A 112 -8.94 0.77 -10.35
C HIS A 112 -8.28 1.91 -9.54
N GLY A 113 -9.04 2.63 -8.72
CA GLY A 113 -8.53 3.79 -7.97
C GLY A 113 -8.37 5.07 -8.78
N LEU A 114 -8.80 5.07 -10.05
CA LEU A 114 -8.85 6.25 -10.93
C LEU A 114 -10.28 6.74 -11.09
N VAL A 115 -10.43 8.05 -11.31
CA VAL A 115 -11.74 8.72 -11.35
C VAL A 115 -11.79 9.59 -12.58
N LEU A 116 -12.65 9.21 -13.52
CA LEU A 116 -12.82 9.96 -14.75
C LEU A 116 -13.86 11.06 -14.55
N ILE A 117 -13.44 12.31 -14.74
CA ILE A 117 -14.27 13.50 -14.61
C ILE A 117 -14.36 14.18 -15.98
N HIS A 118 -15.57 14.52 -16.40
CA HIS A 118 -15.79 15.33 -17.59
C HIS A 118 -16.20 16.73 -17.20
N ASP A 119 -15.41 17.68 -17.65
CA ASP A 119 -15.62 19.10 -17.46
C ASP A 119 -16.21 19.68 -18.76
N GLN A 120 -17.51 19.96 -18.74
CA GLN A 120 -18.22 20.49 -19.90
C GLN A 120 -17.83 21.94 -20.21
N SER A 121 -17.33 22.70 -19.23
CA SER A 121 -16.95 24.10 -19.43
C SER A 121 -15.71 24.23 -20.33
N ARG A 122 -14.78 23.27 -20.18
CA ARG A 122 -13.51 23.21 -20.90
C ARG A 122 -13.46 22.10 -21.96
N LEU A 123 -14.54 21.34 -22.10
CA LEU A 123 -14.63 20.18 -23.00
C LEU A 123 -13.45 19.20 -22.81
N GLN A 124 -13.11 18.92 -21.56
CA GLN A 124 -11.93 18.11 -21.19
C GLN A 124 -12.30 16.92 -20.29
N LEU A 125 -11.48 15.87 -20.37
CA LEU A 125 -11.52 14.70 -19.49
C LEU A 125 -10.33 14.73 -18.54
N LEU A 126 -10.59 14.62 -17.24
CA LEU A 126 -9.61 14.58 -16.17
C LEU A 126 -9.60 13.17 -15.56
N VAL A 127 -8.40 12.66 -15.22
CA VAL A 127 -8.18 11.34 -14.59
C VAL A 127 -7.37 11.52 -13.31
#